data_AF-A0A1I4JHG0-F1
#
_entry.id   AF-A0A1I4JHG0-F1
#
_cell.length_a   1.000
_cell.length_b   1.000
_cell.length_c   1.000
_cell.angle_alpha   90.00
_cell.angle_beta   90.00
_cell.angle_gamma   90.00
#
_symmetry.space_group_name_H-M   'P 1'
#
loop_
_entity.id
_entity.type
_entity.pdbx_description
1 polymer ?
#
loop_
_entity_poly.entity_id
_entity_poly.type
_entity_poly.pdbx_seq_one_letter_code
_entity_poly.pdbx_strand_id
1 'polypeptide(L)'
;MNRDEERAARIWSGLPPTARELLVATEWDALQHAYGSAGEIPPYLCQLLDEDPEVQAEALGMLEMSVLHQGSLYSATPPAARFVAAILPHPRTLAEHESFFPWDDRTRPLRAALLDWLGQMVDSASYGEDPGDEVEYGGERDGQDEDELEAIRACRNIRPELYDAVEPFLDDPHPDTREAALGTVTLLLKAPDLAELVPRVARRLRSVLAADGSRRERSSAALAMGAWGQDTTGFLDDPDPAVRACAALATGCAHTPRATAVLLEALQNPAEADHWFPDPLPQIDGWFRFTLLKAVLDRVDAFEDLAPAAMALIPLASDYTVDQDWGPLLVKAFPTGYSPDLPLSAVQRELLRAVTANDECWGNIGNKFRWLREANLPEQRDDIRALL
;
A
#
# COMPACT_ATOMS: atom_id res chain seq x y z
N MET A 1 26.05 33.05 20.46
CA MET A 1 25.30 32.09 19.65
C MET A 1 24.69 31.11 20.63
N ASN A 2 23.37 30.99 20.66
CA ASN A 2 22.71 30.03 21.56
C ASN A 2 22.91 28.59 21.03
N ARG A 3 22.71 27.56 21.86
CA ARG A 3 22.81 26.15 21.46
C ARG A 3 21.97 25.83 20.22
N ASP A 4 20.78 26.42 20.10
CA ASP A 4 19.88 26.20 18.97
C ASP A 4 20.40 26.86 17.67
N GLU A 5 21.06 28.03 17.78
CA GLU A 5 21.71 28.69 16.64
C GLU A 5 22.99 27.97 16.20
N GLU A 6 23.74 27.41 17.15
CA GLU A 6 24.91 26.56 16.87
C GLU A 6 24.51 25.22 16.25
N ARG A 7 23.41 24.63 16.71
CA ARG A 7 22.84 23.40 16.15
C ARG A 7 22.33 23.64 14.73
N ALA A 8 21.54 24.70 14.53
CA ALA A 8 21.09 25.11 13.19
C ALA A 8 22.28 25.38 12.25
N ALA A 9 23.25 26.20 12.64
CA ALA A 9 24.42 26.49 11.80
C ALA A 9 25.22 25.23 11.40
N ARG A 10 25.29 24.21 12.27
CA ARG A 10 25.93 22.92 11.96
C ARG A 10 25.11 22.10 10.97
N ILE A 11 23.80 21.99 11.16
CA ILE A 11 22.91 21.26 10.24
C ILE A 11 22.99 21.86 8.83
N TRP A 12 22.94 23.20 8.72
CA TRP A 12 23.06 23.90 7.45
C TRP A 12 24.39 23.64 6.73
N SER A 13 25.49 23.46 7.47
CA SER A 13 26.82 23.18 6.91
C SER A 13 26.98 21.74 6.39
N GLY A 14 26.24 20.77 6.96
CA GLY A 14 26.29 19.34 6.60
C GLY A 14 25.38 18.93 5.45
N LEU A 15 24.49 19.80 4.99
CA LEU A 15 23.56 19.49 3.89
C LEU A 15 24.29 19.22 2.56
N PRO A 16 23.85 18.22 1.78
CA PRO A 16 24.24 18.08 0.39
C PRO A 16 24.01 19.39 -0.40
N PRO A 17 24.88 19.76 -1.37
CA PRO A 17 24.73 21.00 -2.13
C PRO A 17 23.34 21.17 -2.76
N THR A 18 22.81 20.13 -3.39
CA THR A 18 21.48 20.12 -4.01
C THR A 18 20.38 20.38 -2.98
N ALA A 19 20.45 19.75 -1.81
CA ALA A 19 19.48 19.95 -0.73
C ALA A 19 19.52 21.39 -0.20
N ARG A 20 20.72 21.97 -0.05
CA ARG A 20 20.89 23.38 0.35
C ARG A 20 20.32 24.34 -0.68
N GLU A 21 20.57 24.10 -1.97
CA GLU A 21 20.04 24.91 -3.06
C GLU A 21 18.51 24.90 -3.07
N LEU A 22 17.90 23.72 -2.94
CA LEU A 22 16.44 23.55 -2.86
C LEU A 22 15.85 24.34 -1.69
N LEU A 23 16.46 24.29 -0.50
CA LEU A 23 15.97 25.05 0.66
C LEU A 23 15.99 26.56 0.43
N VAL A 24 17.07 27.09 -0.17
CA VAL A 24 17.27 28.52 -0.35
C VAL A 24 16.46 29.07 -1.53
N ALA A 25 16.30 28.29 -2.60
CA ALA A 25 15.59 28.71 -3.80
C ALA A 25 14.05 28.63 -3.66
N THR A 26 13.54 27.94 -2.64
CA THR A 26 12.11 27.76 -2.42
C THR A 26 11.56 28.85 -1.49
N GLU A 27 10.55 29.59 -1.95
CA GLU A 27 9.83 30.60 -1.15
C GLU A 27 8.79 29.93 -0.23
N TRP A 28 9.25 29.29 0.85
CA TRP A 28 8.41 28.43 1.71
C TRP A 28 7.20 29.13 2.32
N ASP A 29 7.32 30.40 2.69
CA ASP A 29 6.21 31.18 3.25
C ASP A 29 5.03 31.34 2.27
N ALA A 30 5.30 31.26 0.96
CA ALA A 30 4.29 31.33 -0.08
C ALA A 30 3.62 29.98 -0.38
N LEU A 31 4.19 28.88 0.11
CA LEU A 31 3.63 27.54 -0.07
C LEU A 31 2.67 27.21 1.08
N GLN A 32 1.81 26.23 0.86
CA GLN A 32 0.83 25.74 1.82
C GLN A 32 1.07 24.26 2.13
N HIS A 33 0.62 23.86 3.30
CA HIS A 33 0.49 22.50 3.80
C HIS A 33 -0.84 22.37 4.56
N ALA A 34 -1.11 21.23 5.19
CA ALA A 34 -2.42 20.94 5.82
C ALA A 34 -2.94 22.00 6.82
N TYR A 35 -2.03 22.75 7.47
CA TYR A 35 -2.37 23.71 8.51
C TYR A 35 -2.14 25.19 8.11
N GLY A 36 -1.90 25.48 6.83
CA GLY A 36 -1.64 26.83 6.34
C GLY A 36 -0.28 26.99 5.67
N SER A 37 0.37 28.14 5.86
CA SER A 37 1.69 28.45 5.29
C SER A 37 2.74 27.41 5.69
N ALA A 38 3.73 27.18 4.82
CA ALA A 38 4.81 26.21 5.04
C ALA A 38 6.14 26.83 5.49
N GLY A 39 6.12 28.07 6.01
CA GLY A 39 7.33 28.79 6.45
C GLY A 39 8.11 28.07 7.57
N GLU A 40 7.45 27.20 8.34
CA GLU A 40 8.04 26.37 9.39
C GLU A 40 8.65 25.05 8.90
N ILE A 41 8.48 24.68 7.63
CA ILE A 41 8.98 23.40 7.09
C ILE A 41 10.52 23.31 6.96
N PRO A 42 11.25 24.37 6.57
CA PRO A 42 12.72 24.27 6.38
C PRO A 42 13.50 23.78 7.61
N PRO A 43 13.20 24.22 8.85
CA PRO A 43 13.79 23.63 10.05
C PRO A 43 13.58 22.12 10.18
N TYR A 44 12.37 21.61 9.94
CA TYR A 44 12.08 20.17 10.02
C TYR A 44 12.85 19.39 8.94
N LEU A 45 12.90 19.90 7.70
CA LEU A 45 13.71 19.29 6.63
C LEU A 45 15.19 19.17 7.02
N CYS A 46 15.73 20.21 7.64
CA CYS A 46 17.10 20.20 8.16
C CYS A 46 17.28 19.15 9.28
N GLN A 47 16.31 19.03 10.18
CA GLN A 47 16.33 18.11 11.32
C GLN A 47 16.30 16.62 10.93
N LEU A 48 15.89 16.27 9.71
CA LEU A 48 16.05 14.91 9.17
C LEU A 48 17.51 14.44 9.16
N LEU A 49 18.49 15.36 9.19
CA LEU A 49 19.92 15.04 9.25
C LEU A 49 20.55 15.34 10.62
N ASP A 50 19.74 15.53 11.66
CA ASP A 50 20.23 15.76 13.02
C ASP A 50 21.02 14.54 13.53
N GLU A 51 21.81 14.73 14.60
CA GLU A 51 22.56 13.62 15.20
C GLU A 51 21.69 12.76 16.11
N ASP A 52 20.58 13.32 16.58
CA ASP A 52 19.62 12.69 17.49
C ASP A 52 18.48 11.99 16.70
N PRO A 53 18.36 10.65 16.79
CA PRO A 53 17.30 9.90 16.13
C PRO A 53 15.88 10.32 16.55
N GLU A 54 15.67 10.77 17.78
CA GLU A 54 14.34 11.23 18.23
C GLU A 54 13.93 12.50 17.47
N VAL A 55 14.87 13.38 17.21
CA VAL A 55 14.65 14.61 16.44
C VAL A 55 14.44 14.31 14.96
N GLN A 56 15.14 13.31 14.42
CA GLN A 56 14.88 12.83 13.06
C GLN A 56 13.46 12.24 12.95
N ALA A 57 13.03 11.46 13.94
CA ALA A 57 11.70 10.86 13.98
C ALA A 57 10.59 11.92 14.06
N GLU A 58 10.73 12.89 14.96
CA GLU A 58 9.81 14.03 15.07
C GLU A 58 9.75 14.81 13.75
N ALA A 59 10.89 15.08 13.12
CA ALA A 59 10.93 15.79 11.85
C ALA A 59 10.20 15.05 10.72
N LEU A 60 10.39 13.73 10.59
CA LEU A 60 9.65 12.93 9.61
C LEU A 60 8.15 12.88 9.94
N GLY A 61 7.79 12.68 11.21
CA GLY A 61 6.41 12.71 11.67
C GLY A 61 5.73 14.05 11.37
N MET A 62 6.45 15.16 11.47
CA MET A 62 5.94 16.48 11.09
C MET A 62 5.67 16.59 9.58
N LEU A 63 6.51 16.02 8.72
CA LEU A 63 6.23 15.96 7.28
C LEU A 63 5.00 15.11 6.96
N GLU A 64 4.83 13.97 7.64
CA GLU A 64 3.64 13.13 7.52
C GLU A 64 2.37 13.86 7.98
N MET A 65 2.43 14.59 9.10
CA MET A 65 1.27 15.34 9.62
C MET A 65 0.90 16.58 8.80
N SER A 66 1.86 17.21 8.12
CA SER A 66 1.62 18.53 7.52
C SER A 66 1.73 18.51 6.00
N VAL A 67 2.81 17.95 5.47
CA VAL A 67 3.17 18.00 4.05
C VAL A 67 2.52 16.85 3.24
N LEU A 68 2.16 15.75 3.89
CA LEU A 68 1.45 14.60 3.29
C LEU A 68 0.27 14.16 4.18
N HIS A 69 -0.50 15.11 4.70
CA HIS A 69 -1.54 14.84 5.67
C HIS A 69 -2.66 13.94 5.11
N GLN A 70 -2.75 12.72 5.62
CA GLN A 70 -3.74 11.71 5.21
C GLN A 70 -3.77 11.49 3.68
N GLY A 71 -2.60 11.60 3.05
CA GLY A 71 -2.43 11.43 1.61
C GLY A 71 -2.84 12.63 0.75
N SER A 72 -3.34 13.73 1.32
CA SER A 72 -3.56 14.97 0.55
C SER A 72 -2.23 15.64 0.21
N LEU A 73 -2.17 16.23 -0.99
CA LEU A 73 -0.99 16.91 -1.52
C LEU A 73 -1.18 18.42 -1.52
N TYR A 74 -0.10 19.13 -1.18
CA TYR A 74 -0.09 20.58 -1.05
C TYR A 74 1.05 21.19 -1.87
N SER A 75 1.04 22.52 -2.04
CA SER A 75 2.11 23.20 -2.79
C SER A 75 3.50 23.06 -2.15
N ALA A 76 3.58 22.78 -0.84
CA ALA A 76 4.83 22.43 -0.15
C ALA A 76 5.32 20.99 -0.41
N THR A 77 4.47 20.07 -0.88
CA THR A 77 4.81 18.65 -1.03
C THR A 77 5.89 18.38 -2.10
N PRO A 78 5.78 18.91 -3.34
CA PRO A 78 6.83 18.70 -4.35
C PRO A 78 8.23 19.18 -3.93
N PRO A 79 8.44 20.41 -3.40
CA PRO A 79 9.76 20.85 -2.99
C PRO A 79 10.29 20.09 -1.77
N ALA A 80 9.44 19.72 -0.82
CA ALA A 80 9.84 18.85 0.30
C ALA A 80 10.30 17.47 -0.21
N ALA A 81 9.60 16.88 -1.19
CA ALA A 81 9.98 15.60 -1.78
C ALA A 81 11.32 15.64 -2.53
N ARG A 82 11.59 16.72 -3.28
CA ARG A 82 12.92 16.92 -3.87
C ARG A 82 14.02 17.02 -2.81
N PHE A 83 13.75 17.72 -1.70
CA PHE A 83 14.70 17.80 -0.61
C PHE A 83 14.98 16.42 0.00
N VAL A 84 13.93 15.66 0.32
CA VAL A 84 14.04 14.29 0.86
C VAL A 84 14.84 13.41 -0.09
N ALA A 85 14.54 13.42 -1.39
CA ALA A 85 15.28 12.70 -2.41
C ALA A 85 16.78 13.09 -2.44
N ALA A 86 17.08 14.38 -2.33
CA ALA A 86 18.45 14.89 -2.35
C ALA A 86 19.30 14.48 -1.13
N ILE A 87 18.66 14.14 0.01
CA ILE A 87 19.36 13.72 1.22
C ILE A 87 19.47 12.20 1.39
N LEU A 88 18.79 11.39 0.57
CA LEU A 88 18.83 9.92 0.68
C LEU A 88 20.27 9.34 0.78
N PRO A 89 21.27 9.81 -0.01
CA PRO A 89 22.64 9.28 0.06
C PRO A 89 23.43 9.74 1.30
N HIS A 90 22.89 10.65 2.11
CA HIS A 90 23.60 11.22 3.23
C HIS A 90 23.81 10.17 4.36
N PRO A 91 25.01 10.04 4.95
CA PRO A 91 25.27 9.00 5.96
C PRO A 91 24.36 9.03 7.19
N ARG A 92 23.80 10.21 7.56
CA ARG A 92 22.84 10.30 8.68
C ARG A 92 21.54 9.54 8.44
N THR A 93 21.17 9.28 7.18
CA THR A 93 19.99 8.46 6.86
C THR A 93 20.20 6.97 7.17
N LEU A 94 21.42 6.56 7.55
CA LEU A 94 21.70 5.21 8.06
C LEU A 94 21.30 5.01 9.52
N ALA A 95 20.95 6.09 10.24
CA ALA A 95 20.57 5.99 11.64
C ALA A 95 19.33 5.10 11.79
N GLU A 96 19.29 4.33 12.87
CA GLU A 96 18.10 3.58 13.27
C GLU A 96 16.97 4.57 13.56
N HIS A 97 15.80 4.31 13.01
CA HIS A 97 14.61 5.13 13.11
C HIS A 97 13.47 4.30 13.66
N GLU A 98 12.84 4.83 14.69
CA GLU A 98 11.54 4.44 15.20
C GLU A 98 10.54 5.55 14.84
N SER A 99 9.31 5.19 14.50
CA SER A 99 8.31 6.18 14.12
C SER A 99 7.96 7.10 15.29
N PHE A 100 7.68 8.36 14.97
CA PHE A 100 7.07 9.28 15.93
C PHE A 100 5.66 8.83 16.34
N PHE A 101 4.99 8.04 15.49
CA PHE A 101 3.63 7.60 15.72
C PHE A 101 3.55 6.23 16.39
N PRO A 102 2.67 6.05 17.39
CA PRO A 102 2.61 4.83 18.20
C PRO A 102 2.03 3.62 17.47
N TRP A 103 1.52 3.77 16.24
CA TRP A 103 0.95 2.70 15.44
C TRP A 103 1.92 2.12 14.41
N ASP A 104 3.11 2.71 14.23
CA ASP A 104 4.21 2.13 13.45
C ASP A 104 5.34 1.75 14.41
N ASP A 105 5.39 0.47 14.79
CA ASP A 105 6.38 -0.09 15.72
C ASP A 105 7.63 -0.63 15.01
N ARG A 106 7.76 -0.41 13.70
CA ARG A 106 8.91 -0.89 12.91
C ARG A 106 10.16 -0.08 13.24
N THR A 107 11.24 -0.79 13.54
CA THR A 107 12.59 -0.24 13.61
C THR A 107 13.32 -0.46 12.29
N ARG A 108 13.70 0.61 11.59
CA ARG A 108 14.38 0.55 10.27
C ARG A 108 15.36 1.71 10.09
N PRO A 109 16.29 1.70 9.11
CA PRO A 109 17.09 2.89 8.82
C PRO A 109 16.19 4.07 8.43
N LEU A 110 16.51 5.29 8.85
CA LEU A 110 15.78 6.51 8.45
C LEU A 110 15.62 6.59 6.92
N ARG A 111 16.64 6.15 6.17
CA ARG A 111 16.57 6.08 4.71
C ARG A 111 15.39 5.26 4.20
N ALA A 112 15.09 4.12 4.82
CA ALA A 112 13.94 3.30 4.45
C ALA A 112 12.63 4.06 4.72
N ALA A 113 12.51 4.73 5.87
CA ALA A 113 11.34 5.54 6.19
C ALA A 113 11.15 6.75 5.24
N LEU A 114 12.24 7.41 4.84
CA LEU A 114 12.20 8.48 3.84
C LEU A 114 11.79 7.97 2.45
N LEU A 115 12.23 6.77 2.07
CA LEU A 115 11.82 6.11 0.83
C LEU A 115 10.32 5.77 0.86
N ASP A 116 9.82 5.23 1.98
CA ASP A 116 8.39 4.96 2.18
C ASP A 116 7.56 6.24 2.05
N TRP A 117 8.00 7.34 2.68
CA TRP A 117 7.35 8.64 2.60
C TRP A 117 7.28 9.17 1.15
N LEU A 118 8.38 9.03 0.39
CA LEU A 118 8.38 9.35 -1.04
C LEU A 118 7.40 8.45 -1.83
N GLY A 119 7.33 7.16 -1.47
CA GLY A 119 6.38 6.22 -2.06
C GLY A 119 4.93 6.64 -1.82
N GLN A 120 4.56 6.95 -0.58
CA GLN A 120 3.21 7.42 -0.23
C GLN A 120 2.84 8.69 -1.01
N MET A 121 3.77 9.64 -1.14
CA MET A 121 3.53 10.84 -1.94
C MET A 121 3.28 10.51 -3.42
N VAL A 122 4.06 9.59 -4.01
CA VAL A 122 3.88 9.15 -5.40
C VAL A 122 2.54 8.45 -5.59
N ASP A 123 2.13 7.62 -4.63
CA ASP A 123 0.84 6.93 -4.63
C ASP A 123 -0.32 7.93 -4.58
N SER A 124 -0.28 8.88 -3.63
CA SER A 124 -1.22 10.00 -3.56
C SER A 124 -1.31 10.77 -4.88
N ALA A 125 -0.17 11.01 -5.54
CA ALA A 125 -0.13 11.71 -6.81
C ALA A 125 -0.72 10.89 -7.97
N SER A 126 -0.89 9.58 -7.82
CA SER A 126 -1.49 8.70 -8.83
C SER A 126 -3.02 8.76 -8.88
N TYR A 127 -3.66 9.34 -7.85
CA TYR A 127 -5.12 9.44 -7.77
C TYR A 127 -5.74 10.08 -9.03
N GLY A 128 -6.72 9.40 -9.63
CA GLY A 128 -7.41 9.86 -10.83
C GLY A 128 -6.60 9.69 -12.13
N GLU A 129 -5.49 8.96 -12.12
CA GLU A 129 -4.84 8.49 -13.36
C GLU A 129 -5.50 7.21 -13.91
N ASP A 130 -6.12 6.39 -13.05
CA ASP A 130 -6.82 5.19 -13.48
C ASP A 130 -8.29 5.49 -13.88
N PRO A 131 -8.74 5.07 -15.08
CA PRO A 131 -10.11 5.32 -15.57
C PRO A 131 -11.25 4.69 -14.73
N GLY A 132 -10.92 3.94 -13.67
CA GLY A 132 -11.85 3.24 -12.79
C GLY A 132 -11.94 3.82 -11.37
N ASP A 133 -11.17 4.85 -11.03
CA ASP A 133 -11.17 5.50 -9.70
C ASP A 133 -12.40 6.39 -9.44
N GLU A 134 -13.47 6.25 -10.24
CA GLU A 134 -14.74 6.91 -9.98
C GLU A 134 -15.43 6.30 -8.74
N VAL A 135 -15.08 6.85 -7.57
CA VAL A 135 -15.93 7.02 -6.38
C VAL A 135 -16.33 5.72 -5.65
N GLU A 136 -15.40 5.08 -4.94
CA GLU A 136 -15.74 4.02 -3.95
C GLU A 136 -16.30 4.61 -2.63
N TYR A 137 -16.03 5.88 -2.34
CA TYR A 137 -16.73 6.65 -1.31
C TYR A 137 -17.59 7.71 -1.96
N GLY A 138 -18.92 7.47 -2.00
CA GLY A 138 -19.97 8.30 -2.59
C GLY A 138 -20.02 9.77 -2.17
N GLY A 139 -19.00 10.52 -2.56
CA GLY A 139 -19.01 11.96 -2.68
C GLY A 139 -18.46 12.27 -4.05
N GLU A 140 -19.30 12.76 -4.94
CA GLU A 140 -18.85 13.80 -5.85
C GLU A 140 -18.14 14.83 -4.95
N ARG A 141 -16.79 14.84 -4.91
CA ARG A 141 -16.06 16.02 -4.41
C ARG A 141 -16.33 17.10 -5.44
N ASP A 142 -17.51 17.70 -5.31
CA ASP A 142 -17.98 18.84 -6.06
C ASP A 142 -16.92 19.95 -5.85
N GLY A 143 -16.03 20.09 -6.83
CA GLY A 143 -14.83 20.93 -6.77
C GLY A 143 -13.64 20.29 -6.05
N GLN A 144 -12.84 19.47 -6.74
CA GLN A 144 -11.44 19.32 -6.34
C GLN A 144 -10.82 20.73 -6.29
N ASP A 145 -10.23 21.07 -5.15
CA ASP A 145 -9.57 22.36 -4.95
C ASP A 145 -8.52 22.54 -6.08
N GLU A 146 -8.58 23.68 -6.79
CA GLU A 146 -7.65 23.95 -7.89
C GLU A 146 -6.20 23.86 -7.41
N ASP A 147 -5.97 24.22 -6.14
CA ASP A 147 -4.68 24.16 -5.46
C ASP A 147 -4.22 22.71 -5.21
N GLU A 148 -5.12 21.81 -4.78
CA GLU A 148 -4.80 20.37 -4.60
C GLU A 148 -4.46 19.73 -5.96
N LEU A 149 -5.23 20.06 -7.00
CA LEU A 149 -4.95 19.62 -8.36
C LEU A 149 -3.61 20.13 -8.90
N GLU A 150 -3.25 21.37 -8.59
CA GLU A 150 -1.95 21.93 -8.94
C GLU A 150 -0.81 21.21 -8.20
N ALA A 151 -0.98 20.93 -6.91
CA ALA A 151 -0.04 20.16 -6.12
C ALA A 151 0.16 18.73 -6.66
N ILE A 152 -0.93 18.04 -7.03
CA ILE A 152 -0.88 16.73 -7.70
C ILE A 152 -0.06 16.82 -8.98
N ARG A 153 -0.36 17.78 -9.88
CA ARG A 153 0.39 17.97 -11.13
C ARG A 153 1.87 18.26 -10.87
N ALA A 154 2.17 19.09 -9.87
CA ALA A 154 3.54 19.40 -9.48
C ALA A 154 4.29 18.17 -8.95
N CYS A 155 3.65 17.29 -8.19
CA CYS A 155 4.22 16.01 -7.75
C CYS A 155 4.46 15.05 -8.92
N ARG A 156 3.53 14.98 -9.88
CA ARG A 156 3.73 14.17 -11.11
C ARG A 156 4.94 14.64 -11.92
N ASN A 157 5.12 15.96 -12.04
CA ASN A 157 6.22 16.56 -12.79
C ASN A 157 7.62 16.22 -12.24
N ILE A 158 7.74 15.75 -10.98
CA ILE A 158 9.02 15.40 -10.37
C ILE A 158 9.33 13.91 -10.39
N ARG A 159 8.42 13.06 -10.90
CA ARG A 159 8.61 11.60 -10.94
C ARG A 159 9.93 11.16 -11.58
N PRO A 160 10.40 11.72 -12.71
CA PRO A 160 11.69 11.33 -13.28
C PRO A 160 12.87 11.63 -12.34
N GLU A 161 12.86 12.80 -11.70
CA GLU A 161 13.89 13.21 -10.74
C GLU A 161 13.90 12.29 -9.51
N LEU A 162 12.72 11.94 -8.99
CA LEU A 162 12.59 11.00 -7.89
C LEU A 162 13.05 9.60 -8.25
N TYR A 163 12.73 9.12 -9.46
CA TYR A 163 13.19 7.82 -9.93
C TYR A 163 14.72 7.75 -9.96
N ASP A 164 15.37 8.77 -10.53
CA ASP A 164 16.84 8.82 -10.60
C ASP A 164 17.48 8.85 -9.19
N ALA A 165 16.82 9.48 -8.22
CA ALA A 165 17.29 9.50 -6.84
C ALA A 165 17.06 8.17 -6.10
N VAL A 166 15.97 7.45 -6.38
CA VAL A 166 15.56 6.24 -5.65
C VAL A 166 16.17 4.95 -6.23
N GLU A 167 16.31 4.84 -7.55
CA GLU A 167 16.76 3.61 -8.24
C GLU A 167 18.07 3.00 -7.72
N PRO A 168 19.09 3.79 -7.30
CA PRO A 168 20.31 3.25 -6.73
C PRO A 168 20.09 2.44 -5.44
N PHE A 169 19.06 2.76 -4.66
CA PHE A 169 18.79 2.13 -3.36
C PHE A 169 18.14 0.74 -3.47
N LEU A 170 17.74 0.34 -4.67
CA LEU A 170 17.37 -1.06 -4.93
C LEU A 170 18.56 -2.04 -4.69
N ASP A 171 19.82 -1.54 -4.68
CA ASP A 171 21.04 -2.32 -4.38
C ASP A 171 21.62 -1.97 -2.98
N ASP A 172 20.88 -1.23 -2.14
CA ASP A 172 21.37 -0.85 -0.80
C ASP A 172 21.73 -2.10 0.02
N PRO A 173 22.82 -2.12 0.81
CA PRO A 173 23.15 -3.26 1.65
C PRO A 173 22.07 -3.62 2.68
N HIS A 174 21.26 -2.66 3.12
CA HIS A 174 20.20 -2.89 4.10
C HIS A 174 18.91 -3.43 3.44
N PRO A 175 18.36 -4.57 3.89
CA PRO A 175 17.16 -5.16 3.29
C PRO A 175 15.95 -4.21 3.30
N ASP A 176 15.66 -3.56 4.44
CA ASP A 176 14.51 -2.64 4.53
C ASP A 176 14.63 -1.45 3.58
N THR A 177 15.85 -0.97 3.31
CA THR A 177 16.07 0.09 2.33
C THR A 177 15.83 -0.39 0.90
N ARG A 178 16.29 -1.60 0.54
CA ARG A 178 16.01 -2.18 -0.78
C ARG A 178 14.51 -2.35 -1.00
N GLU A 179 13.80 -2.77 0.04
CA GLU A 179 12.36 -2.98 -0.01
C GLU A 179 11.58 -1.67 -0.14
N ALA A 180 11.87 -0.67 0.70
CA ALA A 180 11.26 0.64 0.59
C ALA A 180 11.54 1.28 -0.79
N ALA A 181 12.77 1.16 -1.29
CA ALA A 181 13.14 1.60 -2.64
C ALA A 181 12.32 0.86 -3.71
N LEU A 182 12.11 -0.45 -3.56
CA LEU A 182 11.30 -1.24 -4.49
C LEU A 182 9.83 -0.84 -4.45
N GLY A 183 9.26 -0.57 -3.28
CA GLY A 183 7.91 -0.03 -3.14
C GLY A 183 7.76 1.27 -3.93
N THR A 184 8.65 2.24 -3.68
CA THR A 184 8.62 3.55 -4.34
C THR A 184 8.88 3.46 -5.85
N VAL A 185 9.82 2.63 -6.30
CA VAL A 185 10.05 2.37 -7.74
C VAL A 185 8.85 1.69 -8.39
N THR A 186 8.15 0.80 -7.68
CA THR A 186 6.92 0.17 -8.17
C THR A 186 5.88 1.22 -8.53
N LEU A 187 5.63 2.15 -7.61
CA LEU A 187 4.66 3.24 -7.79
C LEU A 187 5.10 4.22 -8.88
N LEU A 188 6.38 4.62 -8.90
CA LEU A 188 6.92 5.49 -9.95
C LEU A 188 6.77 4.88 -11.34
N LEU A 189 7.05 3.58 -11.50
CA LEU A 189 7.01 2.91 -12.80
C LEU A 189 5.60 2.44 -13.22
N LYS A 190 4.60 2.52 -12.33
CA LYS A 190 3.19 2.45 -12.75
C LYS A 190 2.78 3.69 -13.55
N ALA A 191 3.44 4.83 -13.31
CA ALA A 191 3.11 6.07 -13.98
C ALA A 191 3.39 6.00 -15.50
N PRO A 192 2.48 6.47 -16.36
CA PRO A 192 2.62 6.36 -17.81
C PRO A 192 3.89 7.01 -18.38
N ASP A 193 4.35 8.09 -17.76
CA ASP A 193 5.53 8.88 -18.16
C ASP A 193 6.86 8.15 -17.90
N LEU A 194 6.87 7.11 -17.05
CA LEU A 194 8.05 6.31 -16.75
C LEU A 194 7.98 4.86 -17.27
N ALA A 195 6.90 4.51 -18.00
CA ALA A 195 6.66 3.14 -18.48
C ALA A 195 7.81 2.56 -19.33
N GLU A 196 8.57 3.39 -20.04
CA GLU A 196 9.72 2.96 -20.85
C GLU A 196 10.86 2.35 -20.01
N LEU A 197 10.92 2.64 -18.71
CA LEU A 197 11.95 2.13 -17.80
C LEU A 197 11.63 0.74 -17.24
N VAL A 198 10.36 0.30 -17.32
CA VAL A 198 9.89 -0.99 -16.80
C VAL A 198 10.74 -2.18 -17.31
N PRO A 199 11.03 -2.34 -18.61
CA PRO A 199 11.78 -3.51 -19.09
C PRO A 199 13.20 -3.62 -18.49
N ARG A 200 13.83 -2.48 -18.16
CA ARG A 200 15.16 -2.44 -17.53
C ARG A 200 15.09 -2.96 -16.11
N VAL A 201 14.18 -2.41 -15.30
CA VAL A 201 14.03 -2.79 -13.88
C VAL A 201 13.49 -4.21 -13.75
N ALA A 202 12.54 -4.62 -14.60
CA ALA A 202 12.02 -5.99 -14.61
C ALA A 202 13.11 -7.04 -14.88
N ARG A 203 14.11 -6.74 -15.72
CA ARG A 203 15.25 -7.65 -15.95
C ARG A 203 16.08 -7.85 -14.67
N ARG A 204 16.25 -6.78 -13.89
CA ARG A 204 16.94 -6.83 -12.60
C ARG A 204 16.14 -7.64 -11.59
N LEU A 205 14.84 -7.39 -11.45
CA LEU A 205 13.97 -8.12 -10.52
C LEU A 205 13.84 -9.61 -10.84
N ARG A 206 13.89 -10.00 -12.13
CA ARG A 206 13.99 -11.42 -12.50
C ARG A 206 15.22 -12.12 -11.91
N SER A 207 16.33 -11.40 -11.75
CA SER A 207 17.54 -11.94 -11.11
C SER A 207 17.35 -12.10 -9.61
N VAL A 208 16.64 -11.16 -8.96
CA VAL A 208 16.27 -11.26 -7.54
C VAL A 208 15.35 -12.45 -7.30
N LEU A 209 14.32 -12.62 -8.13
CA LEU A 209 13.37 -13.73 -8.05
C LEU A 209 14.03 -15.11 -8.18
N ALA A 210 14.98 -15.22 -9.11
CA ALA A 210 15.71 -16.46 -9.38
C ALA A 210 16.86 -16.75 -8.40
N ALA A 211 17.24 -15.79 -7.56
CA ALA A 211 18.28 -15.97 -6.56
C ALA A 211 17.77 -16.78 -5.36
N ASP A 212 18.70 -17.40 -4.62
CA ASP A 212 18.44 -18.01 -3.31
C ASP A 212 18.43 -16.93 -2.22
N GLY A 213 17.52 -15.96 -2.39
CA GLY A 213 17.36 -14.77 -1.55
C GLY A 213 16.23 -14.92 -0.53
N SER A 214 15.99 -13.85 0.23
CA SER A 214 14.88 -13.80 1.18
C SER A 214 13.53 -14.01 0.50
N ARG A 215 12.64 -14.78 1.13
CA ARG A 215 11.22 -14.91 0.74
C ARG A 215 10.61 -13.54 0.49
N ARG A 216 10.83 -12.60 1.42
CA ARG A 216 10.25 -11.25 1.38
C ARG A 216 10.66 -10.50 0.12
N GLU A 217 11.97 -10.45 -0.16
CA GLU A 217 12.50 -9.77 -1.34
C GLU A 217 12.01 -10.38 -2.65
N ARG A 218 11.97 -11.72 -2.72
CA ARG A 218 11.46 -12.44 -3.89
C ARG A 218 9.97 -12.17 -4.09
N SER A 219 9.16 -12.21 -3.03
CA SER A 219 7.74 -11.86 -3.08
C SER A 219 7.49 -10.42 -3.52
N SER A 220 8.20 -9.43 -2.95
CA SER A 220 8.08 -8.03 -3.36
C SER A 220 8.48 -7.82 -4.83
N ALA A 221 9.51 -8.52 -5.31
CA ALA A 221 9.92 -8.49 -6.71
C ALA A 221 8.83 -9.09 -7.65
N ALA A 222 8.16 -10.17 -7.25
CA ALA A 222 7.05 -10.75 -7.99
C ALA A 222 5.86 -9.78 -8.07
N LEU A 223 5.49 -9.15 -6.96
CA LEU A 223 4.41 -8.15 -6.92
C LEU A 223 4.73 -6.95 -7.81
N ALA A 224 5.93 -6.39 -7.71
CA ALA A 224 6.36 -5.26 -8.54
C ALA A 224 6.31 -5.61 -10.03
N MET A 225 6.84 -6.77 -10.43
CA MET A 225 6.75 -7.25 -11.81
C MET A 225 5.31 -7.41 -12.28
N GLY A 226 4.44 -7.98 -11.44
CA GLY A 226 3.03 -8.16 -11.75
C GLY A 226 2.28 -6.84 -11.89
N ALA A 227 2.59 -5.85 -11.06
CA ALA A 227 2.01 -4.50 -11.11
C ALA A 227 2.35 -3.79 -12.43
N TRP A 228 3.51 -4.05 -13.02
CA TRP A 228 3.91 -3.52 -14.33
C TRP A 228 3.49 -4.40 -15.52
N GLY A 229 2.60 -5.37 -15.30
CA GLY A 229 2.12 -6.29 -16.35
C GLY A 229 3.21 -7.19 -16.93
N GLN A 230 4.32 -7.41 -16.22
CA GLN A 230 5.38 -8.32 -16.67
C GLN A 230 4.98 -9.77 -16.43
N ASP A 231 5.51 -10.67 -17.26
CA ASP A 231 5.27 -12.10 -17.13
C ASP A 231 5.92 -12.66 -15.84
N THR A 232 5.08 -13.22 -14.96
CA THR A 232 5.46 -13.89 -13.72
C THR A 232 5.13 -15.39 -13.75
N THR A 233 4.62 -15.93 -14.86
CA THR A 233 4.10 -17.31 -14.95
C THR A 233 5.14 -18.38 -14.64
N GLY A 234 6.42 -18.10 -14.93
CA GLY A 234 7.54 -18.99 -14.60
C GLY A 234 7.76 -19.22 -13.10
N PHE A 235 7.12 -18.43 -12.23
CA PHE A 235 7.24 -18.53 -10.77
C PHE A 235 6.00 -19.16 -10.11
N LEU A 236 5.03 -19.63 -10.89
CA LEU A 236 3.83 -20.30 -10.36
C LEU A 236 4.13 -21.69 -9.75
N ASP A 237 5.31 -22.24 -9.99
CA ASP A 237 5.79 -23.50 -9.42
C ASP A 237 7.04 -23.31 -8.54
N ASP A 238 7.27 -22.08 -8.07
CA ASP A 238 8.34 -21.77 -7.11
C ASP A 238 8.22 -22.65 -5.86
N PRO A 239 9.31 -23.13 -5.24
CA PRO A 239 9.21 -23.91 -4.00
C PRO A 239 8.56 -23.13 -2.85
N ASP A 240 8.72 -21.80 -2.79
CA ASP A 240 8.15 -20.99 -1.73
C ASP A 240 6.68 -20.59 -2.02
N PRO A 241 5.71 -20.93 -1.14
CA PRO A 241 4.29 -20.62 -1.36
C PRO A 241 3.99 -19.13 -1.45
N ALA A 242 4.72 -18.29 -0.72
CA ALA A 242 4.50 -16.84 -0.72
C ALA A 242 4.94 -16.24 -2.06
N VAL A 243 6.05 -16.71 -2.62
CA VAL A 243 6.53 -16.29 -3.95
C VAL A 243 5.54 -16.72 -5.03
N ARG A 244 5.03 -17.97 -4.98
CA ARG A 244 3.99 -18.43 -5.92
C ARG A 244 2.74 -17.55 -5.87
N ALA A 245 2.24 -17.26 -4.66
CA ALA A 245 1.04 -16.44 -4.49
C ALA A 245 1.24 -15.01 -5.03
N CYS A 246 2.38 -14.39 -4.72
CA CYS A 246 2.72 -13.05 -5.24
C CYS A 246 2.85 -13.05 -6.77
N ALA A 247 3.45 -14.08 -7.36
CA ALA A 247 3.52 -14.22 -8.81
C ALA A 247 2.13 -14.42 -9.44
N ALA A 248 1.25 -15.19 -8.78
CA ALA A 248 -0.11 -15.44 -9.23
C ALA A 248 -1.01 -14.20 -9.17
N LEU A 249 -0.70 -13.21 -8.33
CA LEU A 249 -1.43 -11.94 -8.23
C LEU A 249 -1.24 -11.03 -9.45
N ALA A 250 -0.22 -11.25 -10.28
CA ALA A 250 0.01 -10.46 -11.50
C ALA A 250 -1.23 -10.43 -12.40
N THR A 251 -1.53 -9.26 -12.99
CA THR A 251 -2.69 -9.07 -13.89
C THR A 251 -2.60 -9.97 -15.13
N GLY A 252 -1.39 -10.16 -15.68
CA GLY A 252 -1.13 -11.09 -16.78
C GLY A 252 -1.44 -12.57 -16.45
N CYS A 253 -1.54 -12.92 -15.17
CA CYS A 253 -1.89 -14.26 -14.71
C CYS A 253 -3.40 -14.46 -14.49
N ALA A 254 -4.24 -13.43 -14.64
CA ALA A 254 -5.66 -13.49 -14.29
C ALA A 254 -6.44 -14.62 -14.98
N HIS A 255 -6.10 -14.92 -16.24
CA HIS A 255 -6.73 -16.00 -17.01
C HIS A 255 -5.93 -17.31 -17.02
N THR A 256 -4.92 -17.43 -16.16
CA THR A 256 -4.10 -18.64 -16.04
C THR A 256 -4.67 -19.55 -14.95
N PRO A 257 -5.21 -20.75 -15.27
CA PRO A 257 -5.85 -21.62 -14.28
C PRO A 257 -4.94 -22.00 -13.11
N ARG A 258 -3.64 -22.21 -13.39
CA ARG A 258 -2.65 -22.50 -12.34
C ARG A 258 -2.49 -21.34 -11.36
N ALA A 259 -2.54 -20.10 -11.82
CA ALA A 259 -2.43 -18.94 -10.94
C ALA A 259 -3.64 -18.85 -10.00
N THR A 260 -4.86 -19.01 -10.51
CA THR A 260 -6.07 -19.07 -9.67
C THR A 260 -6.00 -20.23 -8.67
N ALA A 261 -5.53 -21.41 -9.08
CA ALA A 261 -5.33 -22.54 -8.18
C ALA A 261 -4.34 -22.22 -7.05
N VAL A 262 -3.21 -21.56 -7.35
CA VAL A 262 -2.23 -21.13 -6.34
C VAL A 262 -2.85 -20.17 -5.31
N LEU A 263 -3.67 -19.21 -5.75
CA LEU A 263 -4.34 -18.29 -4.83
C LEU A 263 -5.36 -19.01 -3.95
N LEU A 264 -6.14 -19.93 -4.52
CA LEU A 264 -7.08 -20.78 -3.78
C LEU A 264 -6.36 -21.69 -2.77
N GLU A 265 -5.22 -22.28 -3.15
CA GLU A 265 -4.36 -23.08 -2.26
C GLU A 265 -3.88 -22.25 -1.06
N ALA A 266 -3.43 -21.01 -1.28
CA ALA A 266 -3.02 -20.10 -0.22
C ALA A 266 -4.19 -19.79 0.74
N LEU A 267 -5.39 -19.55 0.19
CA LEU A 267 -6.60 -19.26 0.96
C LEU A 267 -7.20 -20.47 1.69
N GLN A 268 -6.65 -21.69 1.54
CA GLN A 268 -7.03 -22.82 2.39
C GLN A 268 -6.50 -22.67 3.82
N ASN A 269 -5.40 -21.93 4.00
CA ASN A 269 -4.82 -21.60 5.32
C ASN A 269 -4.56 -20.08 5.40
N PRO A 270 -5.61 -19.24 5.42
CA PRO A 270 -5.45 -17.79 5.32
C PRO A 270 -4.68 -17.20 6.51
N ALA A 271 -4.81 -17.79 7.70
CA ALA A 271 -4.03 -17.40 8.87
C ALA A 271 -2.52 -17.64 8.67
N GLU A 272 -2.13 -18.70 7.97
CA GLU A 272 -0.72 -18.94 7.64
C GLU A 272 -0.24 -17.94 6.60
N ALA A 273 -1.05 -17.68 5.57
CA ALA A 273 -0.74 -16.74 4.50
C ALA A 273 -0.52 -15.31 5.04
N ASP A 274 -1.33 -14.87 5.99
CA ASP A 274 -1.18 -13.58 6.67
C ASP A 274 0.13 -13.45 7.46
N HIS A 275 0.74 -14.57 7.87
CA HIS A 275 2.01 -14.60 8.62
C HIS A 275 3.20 -15.03 7.75
N TRP A 276 3.05 -15.10 6.42
CA TRP A 276 4.19 -15.35 5.54
C TRP A 276 5.25 -14.26 5.60
N PHE A 277 4.85 -13.06 6.01
CA PHE A 277 5.69 -11.89 6.21
C PHE A 277 5.50 -11.37 7.64
N PRO A 278 6.56 -10.96 8.33
CA PRO A 278 6.44 -10.40 9.69
C PRO A 278 5.65 -9.08 9.68
N ASP A 279 5.88 -8.26 8.65
CA ASP A 279 5.17 -7.02 8.37
C ASP A 279 4.51 -7.10 6.99
N PRO A 280 3.45 -6.31 6.70
CA PRO A 280 2.91 -6.20 5.34
C PRO A 280 4.01 -5.83 4.32
N LEU A 281 3.89 -6.35 3.11
CA LEU A 281 4.75 -5.91 1.99
C LEU A 281 4.31 -4.50 1.55
N PRO A 282 5.20 -3.64 1.04
CA PRO A 282 4.85 -2.27 0.64
C PRO A 282 3.72 -2.17 -0.39
N GLN A 283 3.53 -3.22 -1.20
CA GLN A 283 2.49 -3.29 -2.23
C GLN A 283 1.16 -3.85 -1.74
N ILE A 284 1.07 -4.27 -0.47
CA ILE A 284 -0.09 -4.93 0.12
C ILE A 284 -0.64 -4.05 1.22
N ASP A 285 -1.91 -3.71 1.10
CA ASP A 285 -2.65 -3.02 2.16
C ASP A 285 -3.43 -4.04 3.01
N GLY A 286 -3.38 -3.85 4.32
CA GLY A 286 -3.99 -4.74 5.31
C GLY A 286 -3.45 -6.18 5.31
N TRP A 287 -4.33 -7.12 5.67
CA TRP A 287 -3.99 -8.54 5.72
C TRP A 287 -3.80 -9.12 4.31
N PHE A 288 -2.79 -9.97 4.12
CA PHE A 288 -2.46 -10.54 2.81
C PHE A 288 -3.65 -11.29 2.20
N ARG A 289 -4.46 -11.96 3.04
CA ARG A 289 -5.69 -12.65 2.62
C ARG A 289 -6.69 -11.75 1.88
N PHE A 290 -6.75 -10.45 2.18
CA PHE A 290 -7.66 -9.51 1.49
C PHE A 290 -7.28 -9.36 0.01
N THR A 291 -5.99 -9.21 -0.26
CA THR A 291 -5.47 -9.12 -1.63
C THR A 291 -5.69 -10.44 -2.38
N LEU A 292 -5.44 -11.58 -1.72
CA LEU A 292 -5.67 -12.90 -2.31
C LEU A 292 -7.16 -13.11 -2.65
N LEU A 293 -8.06 -12.79 -1.71
CA LEU A 293 -9.49 -12.97 -1.90
C LEU A 293 -10.04 -12.09 -3.02
N LYS A 294 -9.68 -10.80 -3.05
CA LYS A 294 -10.07 -9.87 -4.12
C LYS A 294 -9.69 -10.45 -5.49
N ALA A 295 -8.45 -10.90 -5.65
CA ALA A 295 -7.97 -11.48 -6.90
C ALA A 295 -8.73 -12.77 -7.30
N VAL A 296 -9.15 -13.61 -6.35
CA VAL A 296 -9.91 -14.83 -6.65
C VAL A 296 -11.36 -14.53 -6.99
N LEU A 297 -11.99 -13.58 -6.30
CA LEU A 297 -13.36 -13.15 -6.59
C LEU A 297 -13.53 -12.65 -8.03
N ASP A 298 -12.51 -11.98 -8.57
CA ASP A 298 -12.46 -11.49 -9.96
C ASP A 298 -12.23 -12.59 -10.99
N ARG A 299 -11.69 -13.75 -10.59
CA ARG A 299 -11.23 -14.81 -11.52
C ARG A 299 -12.12 -16.05 -11.55
N VAL A 300 -12.88 -16.29 -10.50
CA VAL A 300 -13.74 -17.46 -10.35
C VAL A 300 -15.16 -17.10 -10.74
N ASP A 301 -15.85 -17.91 -11.54
CA ASP A 301 -17.24 -17.62 -11.91
C ASP A 301 -18.23 -18.06 -10.82
N ALA A 302 -18.10 -19.29 -10.32
CA ALA A 302 -19.04 -19.92 -9.40
C ALA A 302 -18.53 -19.91 -7.94
N PHE A 303 -19.42 -19.62 -6.99
CA PHE A 303 -19.06 -19.62 -5.56
C PHE A 303 -18.58 -20.99 -5.06
N GLU A 304 -19.06 -22.07 -5.66
CA GLU A 304 -18.67 -23.45 -5.35
C GLU A 304 -17.15 -23.68 -5.44
N ASP A 305 -16.49 -23.03 -6.39
CA ASP A 305 -15.04 -23.16 -6.58
C ASP A 305 -14.24 -22.38 -5.51
N LEU A 306 -14.87 -21.39 -4.86
CA LEU A 306 -14.31 -20.57 -3.78
C LEU A 306 -14.71 -21.09 -2.39
N ALA A 307 -15.75 -21.93 -2.29
CA ALA A 307 -16.38 -22.30 -1.02
C ALA A 307 -15.40 -22.83 0.04
N PRO A 308 -14.43 -23.73 -0.26
CA PRO A 308 -13.47 -24.19 0.74
C PRO A 308 -12.62 -23.06 1.34
N ALA A 309 -12.13 -22.16 0.48
CA ALA A 309 -11.35 -20.99 0.89
C ALA A 309 -12.21 -19.99 1.67
N ALA A 310 -13.46 -19.75 1.22
CA ALA A 310 -14.42 -18.92 1.95
C ALA A 310 -14.63 -19.44 3.38
N MET A 311 -14.81 -20.75 3.57
CA MET A 311 -15.02 -21.32 4.91
C MET A 311 -13.78 -21.22 5.80
N ALA A 312 -12.58 -21.25 5.22
CA ALA A 312 -11.33 -21.03 5.97
C ALA A 312 -11.15 -19.56 6.39
N LEU A 313 -11.73 -18.62 5.63
CA LEU A 313 -11.65 -17.17 5.90
C LEU A 313 -12.62 -16.70 6.99
N ILE A 314 -13.86 -17.23 7.03
CA ILE A 314 -14.90 -16.75 7.96
C ILE A 314 -14.46 -16.72 9.44
N PRO A 315 -13.69 -17.69 9.97
CA PRO A 315 -13.22 -17.62 11.35
C PRO A 315 -12.28 -16.44 11.67
N LEU A 316 -11.65 -15.83 10.66
CA LEU A 316 -10.77 -14.68 10.81
C LEU A 316 -11.48 -13.34 10.58
N ALA A 317 -12.71 -13.39 10.09
CA ALA A 317 -13.52 -12.22 9.78
C ALA A 317 -14.08 -11.54 11.03
N SER A 318 -14.31 -10.23 10.93
CA SER A 318 -14.99 -9.43 11.96
C SER A 318 -15.90 -8.38 11.34
N ASP A 319 -16.58 -7.61 12.19
CA ASP A 319 -17.36 -6.45 11.78
C ASP A 319 -16.49 -5.27 11.28
N TYR A 320 -15.18 -5.30 11.51
CA TYR A 320 -14.23 -4.32 10.97
C TYR A 320 -13.69 -4.69 9.58
N THR A 321 -13.78 -5.95 9.16
CA THR A 321 -13.17 -6.45 7.90
C THR A 321 -14.18 -6.73 6.80
N VAL A 322 -15.46 -6.41 7.04
CA VAL A 322 -16.60 -6.80 6.21
C VAL A 322 -16.41 -6.56 4.72
N ASP A 323 -15.90 -5.37 4.35
CA ASP A 323 -15.78 -4.98 2.95
C ASP A 323 -14.66 -5.74 2.22
N GLN A 324 -13.76 -6.40 2.95
CA GLN A 324 -12.53 -7.01 2.46
C GLN A 324 -12.56 -8.54 2.52
N ASP A 325 -13.42 -9.15 3.34
CA ASP A 325 -13.57 -10.60 3.42
C ASP A 325 -14.99 -11.12 3.22
N TRP A 326 -15.85 -11.10 4.24
CA TRP A 326 -17.09 -11.88 4.23
C TRP A 326 -18.26 -11.20 3.51
N GLY A 327 -18.26 -9.86 3.38
CA GLY A 327 -19.25 -9.13 2.58
C GLY A 327 -19.23 -9.53 1.10
N PRO A 328 -18.08 -9.41 0.40
CA PRO A 328 -17.94 -9.84 -0.99
C PRO A 328 -18.29 -11.31 -1.24
N LEU A 329 -17.99 -12.19 -0.27
CA LEU A 329 -18.35 -13.62 -0.34
C LEU A 329 -19.87 -13.84 -0.39
N LEU A 330 -20.66 -13.03 0.32
CA LEU A 330 -22.13 -13.10 0.27
C LEU A 330 -22.64 -12.76 -1.13
N VAL A 331 -22.16 -11.66 -1.72
CA VAL A 331 -22.58 -11.25 -3.07
C VAL A 331 -22.15 -12.29 -4.11
N LYS A 332 -20.97 -12.89 -3.96
CA LYS A 332 -20.52 -14.00 -4.82
C LYS A 332 -21.41 -15.23 -4.70
N ALA A 333 -21.86 -15.57 -3.49
CA ALA A 333 -22.76 -16.70 -3.25
C ALA A 333 -24.21 -16.44 -3.71
N PHE A 334 -24.62 -15.18 -3.80
CA PHE A 334 -25.97 -14.74 -4.17
C PHE A 334 -25.94 -13.72 -5.32
N PRO A 335 -25.47 -14.09 -6.53
CA PRO A 335 -25.27 -13.14 -7.61
C PRO A 335 -26.57 -12.52 -8.16
N THR A 336 -27.72 -13.16 -7.93
CA THR A 336 -29.05 -12.63 -8.27
C THR A 336 -29.85 -12.22 -7.02
N GLY A 337 -29.18 -12.15 -5.87
CA GLY A 337 -29.82 -12.05 -4.57
C GLY A 337 -30.50 -13.34 -4.10
N TYR A 338 -30.68 -13.45 -2.79
CA TYR A 338 -31.51 -14.49 -2.18
C TYR A 338 -32.99 -14.35 -2.62
N SER A 339 -33.64 -15.47 -2.90
CA SER A 339 -35.07 -15.54 -3.22
C SER A 339 -35.75 -16.59 -2.34
N PRO A 340 -36.82 -16.24 -1.59
CA PRO A 340 -37.55 -17.20 -0.76
C PRO A 340 -38.18 -18.36 -1.55
N ASP A 341 -38.41 -18.18 -2.84
CA ASP A 341 -39.02 -19.19 -3.71
C ASP A 341 -38.02 -20.25 -4.21
N LEU A 342 -36.72 -20.00 -4.02
CA LEU A 342 -35.64 -20.88 -4.45
C LEU A 342 -34.95 -21.53 -3.23
N PRO A 343 -34.72 -22.85 -3.25
CA PRO A 343 -34.00 -23.49 -2.16
C PRO A 343 -32.53 -23.05 -2.16
N LEU A 344 -32.00 -22.74 -0.97
CA LEU A 344 -30.57 -22.50 -0.79
C LEU A 344 -29.76 -23.72 -1.24
N SER A 345 -28.64 -23.51 -1.94
CA SER A 345 -27.67 -24.56 -2.24
C SER A 345 -26.95 -25.03 -0.97
N ALA A 346 -26.23 -26.16 -1.05
CA ALA A 346 -25.46 -26.66 0.10
C ALA A 346 -24.39 -25.65 0.56
N VAL A 347 -23.65 -25.08 -0.39
CA VAL A 347 -22.58 -24.11 -0.11
C VAL A 347 -23.11 -22.77 0.39
N GLN A 348 -24.29 -22.32 -0.08
CA GLN A 348 -24.96 -21.13 0.46
C GLN A 348 -25.38 -21.34 1.92
N ARG A 349 -25.97 -22.50 2.25
CA ARG A 349 -26.32 -22.81 3.65
C ARG A 349 -25.08 -22.89 4.52
N GLU A 350 -24.00 -23.44 4.01
CA GLU A 350 -22.72 -23.53 4.74
C GLU A 350 -22.15 -22.15 5.05
N LEU A 351 -22.08 -21.26 4.05
CA LEU A 351 -21.63 -19.88 4.21
C LEU A 351 -22.47 -19.13 5.25
N LEU A 352 -23.80 -19.15 5.11
CA LEU A 352 -24.69 -18.46 6.05
C LEU A 352 -24.57 -19.04 7.47
N ARG A 353 -24.39 -20.36 7.62
CA ARG A 353 -24.12 -20.99 8.92
C ARG A 353 -22.81 -20.51 9.52
N ALA A 354 -21.73 -20.47 8.73
CA ALA A 354 -20.44 -20.01 9.20
C ALA A 354 -20.47 -18.53 9.64
N VAL A 355 -21.00 -17.64 8.79
CA VAL A 355 -21.11 -16.20 9.07
C VAL A 355 -22.00 -15.93 10.28
N THR A 356 -23.12 -16.64 10.42
CA THR A 356 -24.00 -16.49 11.59
C THR A 356 -23.52 -17.23 12.82
N ALA A 357 -22.49 -18.07 12.74
CA ALA A 357 -21.85 -18.70 13.90
C ALA A 357 -20.71 -17.84 14.47
N ASN A 358 -19.99 -17.08 13.64
CA ASN A 358 -18.93 -16.18 14.09
C ASN A 358 -19.52 -14.92 14.75
N ASP A 359 -19.34 -14.77 16.06
CA ASP A 359 -19.84 -13.60 16.81
C ASP A 359 -19.15 -12.29 16.40
N GLU A 360 -17.87 -12.34 16.01
CA GLU A 360 -17.08 -11.17 15.62
C GLU A 360 -17.64 -10.48 14.37
N CYS A 361 -18.26 -11.23 13.45
CA CYS A 361 -18.93 -10.65 12.26
C CYS A 361 -20.16 -9.79 12.61
N TRP A 362 -20.73 -9.95 13.81
CA TRP A 362 -22.01 -9.35 14.20
C TRP A 362 -21.86 -8.26 15.27
N GLY A 363 -20.70 -7.60 15.34
CA GLY A 363 -20.49 -6.43 16.19
C GLY A 363 -21.27 -5.17 15.74
N ASN A 364 -20.81 -4.00 16.19
CA ASN A 364 -21.54 -2.74 16.07
C ASN A 364 -21.27 -1.97 14.76
N ILE A 365 -20.31 -2.41 13.94
CA ILE A 365 -20.00 -1.73 12.68
C ILE A 365 -21.10 -1.98 11.62
N GLY A 366 -21.50 -0.92 10.93
CA GLY A 366 -22.66 -0.91 10.03
C GLY A 366 -22.42 -1.42 8.60
N ASN A 367 -21.17 -1.63 8.19
CA ASN A 367 -20.81 -1.91 6.80
C ASN A 367 -21.50 -3.18 6.25
N LYS A 368 -21.74 -4.18 7.11
CA LYS A 368 -22.47 -5.42 6.77
C LYS A 368 -23.86 -5.20 6.18
N PHE A 369 -24.57 -4.14 6.56
CA PHE A 369 -25.92 -3.91 6.05
C PHE A 369 -25.93 -3.62 4.55
N ARG A 370 -24.86 -3.01 4.01
CA ARG A 370 -24.71 -2.82 2.56
C ARG A 370 -24.67 -4.16 1.84
N TRP A 371 -23.75 -5.04 2.24
CA TRP A 371 -23.54 -6.35 1.62
C TRP A 371 -24.73 -7.29 1.76
N LEU A 372 -25.39 -7.29 2.93
CA LEU A 372 -26.60 -8.09 3.16
C LEU A 372 -27.73 -7.64 2.23
N ARG A 373 -27.95 -6.33 2.07
CA ARG A 373 -28.94 -5.79 1.13
C ARG A 373 -28.61 -6.11 -0.31
N GLU A 374 -27.34 -6.01 -0.70
CA GLU A 374 -26.89 -6.34 -2.05
C GLU A 374 -27.10 -7.83 -2.39
N ALA A 375 -26.87 -8.72 -1.43
CA ALA A 375 -27.19 -10.14 -1.53
C ALA A 375 -28.70 -10.46 -1.32
N ASN A 376 -29.56 -9.44 -1.12
CA ASN A 376 -30.98 -9.57 -0.78
C ASN A 376 -31.27 -10.48 0.43
N LEU A 377 -30.37 -10.49 1.42
CA LEU A 377 -30.47 -11.25 2.66
C LEU A 377 -31.06 -10.40 3.80
N PRO A 378 -31.68 -11.03 4.81
CA PRO A 378 -32.10 -10.32 6.02
C PRO A 378 -30.93 -9.60 6.71
N GLU A 379 -31.19 -8.41 7.26
CA GLU A 379 -30.17 -7.61 7.94
C GLU A 379 -29.87 -8.10 9.37
N GLN A 380 -30.75 -8.92 9.94
CA GLN A 380 -30.62 -9.44 11.30
C GLN A 380 -30.09 -10.88 11.30
N ARG A 381 -29.15 -11.16 12.21
CA ARG A 381 -28.51 -12.48 12.37
C ARG A 381 -29.52 -13.61 12.55
N ASP A 382 -30.51 -13.39 13.41
CA ASP A 382 -31.50 -14.42 13.75
C ASP A 382 -32.48 -14.67 12.58
N ASP A 383 -32.74 -13.67 11.75
CA ASP A 383 -33.55 -13.83 10.55
C ASP A 383 -32.80 -14.66 9.49
N ILE A 384 -31.48 -14.48 9.34
CA ILE A 384 -30.66 -15.35 8.49
C ILE A 384 -30.64 -16.78 9.04
N ARG A 385 -30.51 -16.96 10.35
CA ARG A 385 -30.56 -18.28 11.00
C ARG A 385 -31.90 -18.99 10.78
N ALA A 386 -33.00 -18.25 10.69
CA ALA A 386 -34.31 -18.82 10.39
C ALA A 386 -34.43 -19.38 8.95
N LEU A 387 -33.49 -19.05 8.05
CA LEU A 387 -33.44 -19.58 6.67
C LEU A 387 -32.76 -20.97 6.58
N LEU A 388 -32.09 -21.42 7.64
CA LEU A 388 -31.15 -22.57 7.67
C LEU A 388 -31.71 -23.84 8.30
#